data_AF-A0A0B0CZ47-F1
#
_entry.id   AF-A0A0B0CZ47-F1
#
_cell.length_a   1.000
_cell.length_b   1.000
_cell.length_c   1.000
_cell.angle_alpha   90.00
_cell.angle_beta   90.00
_cell.angle_gamma   90.00
#
_symmetry.space_group_name_H-M   'P 1'
#
loop_
_entity.id
_entity.type
_entity.pdbx_description
1 polymer ?
#
loop_
_entity_poly.entity_id
_entity_poly.type
_entity_poly.pdbx_seq_one_letter_code
_entity_poly.pdbx_strand_id
1 'polypeptide(L)' 'MSKIYVLHENDEWTGHLTKRLDELDLRYELWHLDEGTLDLTSEPPEGVFYNRISASSHTRDHRYAPEFTEAVLAWL' A
#
# COMPACT_ATOMS: atom_id res chain seq x y z
N MET A 1 16.16 11.00 2.12
CA MET A 1 14.85 10.70 2.73
C MET A 1 14.52 9.25 2.42
N SER A 2 13.96 8.53 3.40
CA SER A 2 13.48 7.16 3.20
C SER A 2 12.35 7.14 2.16
N LYS A 3 12.28 6.08 1.36
CA LYS A 3 11.21 5.89 0.38
C LYS A 3 9.91 5.57 1.09
N ILE A 4 8.79 6.10 0.59
CA ILE A 4 7.46 5.85 1.14
C ILE A 4 6.81 4.72 0.35
N TYR A 5 6.29 3.70 1.02
CA TYR A 5 5.47 2.65 0.41
C TYR A 5 4.03 2.85 0.86
N VAL A 6 3.12 3.12 -0.08
CA VAL A 6 1.70 3.34 0.21
C VAL A 6 0.95 2.04 -0.07
N LEU A 7 0.43 1.41 0.98
CA LEU A 7 -0.36 0.19 0.87
C LEU A 7 -1.83 0.58 0.69
N HIS A 8 -2.44 0.27 -0.45
CA HIS A 8 -3.82 0.67 -0.76
C HIS A 8 -4.57 -0.39 -1.55
N GLU A 9 -5.88 -0.26 -1.60
CA GLU A 9 -6.77 -1.08 -2.43
C GLU A 9 -7.70 -0.22 -3.30
N ASN A 10 -7.61 1.11 -3.18
CA ASN A 10 -8.50 2.00 -3.91
C ASN A 10 -7.70 3.17 -4.50
N ASP A 11 -7.65 3.23 -5.82
CA ASP A 11 -6.90 4.24 -6.58
C ASP A 11 -7.53 5.64 -6.46
N GLU A 12 -8.85 5.73 -6.56
CA GLU A 12 -9.57 7.00 -6.51
C GLU A 12 -9.27 7.75 -5.20
N TRP A 13 -9.17 7.02 -4.09
CA TRP A 13 -8.90 7.61 -2.78
C TRP A 13 -7.42 8.00 -2.60
N THR A 14 -6.52 7.46 -3.42
CA THR A 14 -5.08 7.62 -3.29
C THR A 14 -4.55 8.77 -4.14
N GLY A 15 -5.29 9.20 -5.18
CA GLY A 15 -4.88 10.28 -6.09
C GLY A 15 -4.56 11.63 -5.42
N HIS A 16 -5.27 12.01 -4.35
CA HIS A 16 -4.94 13.25 -3.63
C HIS A 16 -3.61 13.15 -2.86
N LEU A 17 -3.27 11.97 -2.35
CA LEU A 17 -2.02 11.74 -1.63
C LEU A 17 -0.84 11.81 -2.60
N THR A 18 -0.89 11.05 -3.70
CA THR A 18 0.20 10.99 -4.68
C THR A 18 0.52 12.36 -5.25
N LYS A 19 -0.51 13.14 -5.61
CA LYS A 19 -0.35 14.53 -6.04
C LYS A 19 0.44 15.37 -5.04
N ARG A 20 0.17 15.23 -3.73
CA ARG A 20 0.89 16.00 -2.70
C ARG A 20 2.30 15.48 -2.47
N LEU A 21 2.53 14.18 -2.61
CA LEU A 21 3.88 13.60 -2.56
C LEU A 21 4.73 14.09 -3.74
N ASP A 22 4.14 14.16 -4.94
CA ASP A 22 4.77 14.71 -6.14
C ASP A 22 5.14 16.19 -5.97
N GLU A 23 4.20 17.01 -5.45
CA GLU A 23 4.43 18.45 -5.17
C GLU A 23 5.55 18.69 -4.14
N LEU A 24 5.80 17.73 -3.26
CA LEU A 24 6.85 17.76 -2.23
C LEU A 24 8.17 17.12 -2.69
N ASP A 25 8.25 16.62 -3.93
CA ASP A 25 9.40 15.86 -4.47
C ASP A 25 9.80 14.67 -3.57
N LEU A 26 8.80 13.98 -3.03
CA LEU A 26 9.01 12.81 -2.18
C LEU A 26 9.04 11.53 -3.01
N ARG A 27 9.96 10.62 -2.66
CA ARG A 27 10.05 9.31 -3.30
C ARG A 27 9.00 8.38 -2.68
N TYR A 28 8.06 7.90 -3.50
CA TYR A 28 7.09 6.91 -3.08
C TYR A 28 6.87 5.80 -4.11
N GLU A 29 6.25 4.71 -3.65
CA GLU A 29 5.76 3.61 -4.46
C GLU A 29 4.38 3.20 -3.95
N LEU A 30 3.51 2.81 -4.89
CA LEU A 30 2.16 2.34 -4.60
C LEU A 30 2.14 0.82 -4.61
N TRP A 31 1.67 0.22 -3.52
CA TRP A 31 1.40 -1.22 -3.42
C TRP A 31 -0.11 -1.42 -3.38
N HIS A 32 -0.67 -1.82 -4.53
CA HIS A 32 -2.07 -2.20 -4.62
C HIS A 32 -2.22 -3.61 -4.05
N LEU A 33 -2.92 -3.78 -2.92
CA LEU A 33 -3.02 -5.06 -2.21
C LEU A 33 -4.33 -5.80 -2.45
N ASP A 34 -5.13 -5.36 -3.42
CA ASP A 34 -6.15 -6.22 -4.01
C ASP A 34 -5.67 -6.92 -5.29
N GLU A 35 -4.56 -6.44 -5.85
CA GLU A 35 -4.00 -6.95 -7.09
C GLU A 35 -2.55 -7.40 -6.88
N GLY A 36 -2.06 -8.31 -7.72
CA GLY A 36 -0.64 -8.69 -7.73
C GLY A 36 -0.21 -9.67 -6.63
N THR A 37 1.11 -9.76 -6.44
CA THR A 37 1.76 -10.74 -5.55
C THR A 37 3.01 -10.13 -4.93
N LEU A 38 3.29 -10.46 -3.67
CA LEU A 38 4.52 -10.11 -2.97
C LEU A 38 5.27 -11.37 -2.52
N ASP A 39 6.59 -11.36 -2.67
CA ASP A 39 7.45 -12.43 -2.16
C ASP A 39 7.81 -12.17 -0.70
N LEU A 40 7.01 -12.73 0.20
CA LEU A 40 7.18 -12.61 1.65
C LEU A 40 8.36 -13.43 2.20
N THR A 41 9.12 -14.14 1.34
CA THR A 41 10.34 -14.86 1.75
C THR A 41 11.60 -13.99 1.63
N SER A 42 11.49 -12.86 0.95
CA SER A 42 12.57 -11.88 0.81
C SER A 42 12.68 -10.96 2.03
N GLU A 43 13.82 -10.27 2.17
CA GLU A 43 13.96 -9.22 3.18
C GLU A 43 13.09 -8.00 2.79
N PRO A 44 12.25 -7.48 3.71
CA PRO A 44 11.41 -6.32 3.40
C PRO A 44 12.29 -5.09 3.10
N PRO A 45 11.88 -4.25 2.15
CA PRO A 45 12.67 -3.08 1.80
C PRO A 45 12.66 -2.03 2.92
N GLU A 46 13.78 -1.36 3.12
CA GLU A 46 13.87 -0.23 4.06
C GLU A 46 13.02 0.98 3.57
N GLY A 47 12.20 1.55 4.47
CA GLY A 47 11.35 2.68 4.11
C GLY A 47 10.31 3.05 5.17
N VAL A 48 9.42 3.97 4.80
CA VAL A 48 8.24 4.35 5.58
C VAL A 48 7.02 3.71 4.93
N PHE A 49 6.29 2.88 5.66
CA PHE A 49 5.09 2.22 5.18
C PHE A 49 3.84 2.96 5.66
N TYR A 50 3.01 3.40 4.71
CA TYR A 50 1.76 4.11 4.97
C TYR A 50 0.57 3.23 4.58
N ASN A 51 -0.05 2.60 5.59
CA ASN A 51 -1.19 1.73 5.38
C ASN A 51 -2.49 2.53 5.23
N ARG A 52 -3.16 2.33 4.10
CA ARG A 52 -4.40 2.99 3.67
C ARG A 52 -5.51 1.99 3.34
N ILE A 53 -5.35 0.73 3.73
CA ILE A 53 -6.29 -0.35 3.42
C ILE A 53 -7.58 -0.15 4.20
N SER A 54 -8.69 -0.22 3.48
CA SER A 54 -10.01 -0.02 4.04
C SER A 54 -10.54 -1.31 4.67
N ALA A 55 -11.07 -1.22 5.90
CA ALA A 55 -11.79 -2.34 6.51
C ALA A 55 -13.08 -2.72 5.74
N SER A 56 -13.59 -1.83 4.89
CA SER A 56 -14.76 -2.08 4.03
C SER A 56 -14.39 -2.39 2.58
N SER A 57 -13.13 -2.76 2.27
CA SER A 57 -12.70 -3.12 0.91
C SER A 57 -13.58 -4.20 0.26
N HIS A 58 -14.05 -5.17 1.06
CA HIS A 58 -14.94 -6.24 0.63
C HIS A 58 -16.27 -5.75 0.02
N THR A 59 -16.71 -4.52 0.31
CA THR A 59 -17.92 -3.96 -0.31
C THR A 59 -17.68 -3.45 -1.73
N ARG A 60 -16.43 -3.51 -2.22
CA ARG A 60 -15.96 -3.05 -3.54
C ARG A 60 -15.29 -4.16 -4.34
N ASP A 61 -15.63 -5.42 -4.03
CA ASP A 61 -15.03 -6.64 -4.62
C ASP A 61 -13.58 -6.92 -4.21
N HIS A 62 -13.01 -6.12 -3.31
CA HIS A 62 -11.63 -6.28 -2.84
C HIS A 62 -11.57 -7.15 -1.58
N ARG A 63 -12.12 -8.36 -1.69
CA ARG A 63 -12.48 -9.21 -0.53
C ARG A 63 -11.27 -9.55 0.33
N TYR A 64 -10.13 -9.87 -0.29
CA TYR A 64 -8.96 -10.40 0.40
C TYR A 64 -7.89 -9.34 0.68
N ALA A 65 -8.11 -8.09 0.28
CA ALA A 65 -7.16 -7.01 0.53
C ALA A 65 -6.79 -6.85 2.02
N PRO A 66 -7.72 -6.93 3.00
CA PRO A 66 -7.38 -6.82 4.42
C PRO A 66 -6.53 -8.00 4.89
N GLU A 67 -6.90 -9.24 4.55
CA GLU A 67 -6.14 -10.43 4.92
C GLU A 67 -4.74 -10.47 4.30
N PHE A 68 -4.61 -10.06 3.02
CA PHE A 68 -3.30 -9.94 2.39
C PHE A 68 -2.47 -8.84 3.06
N THR A 69 -3.08 -7.70 3.40
CA THR A 69 -2.42 -6.63 4.14
C THR A 69 -1.92 -7.09 5.50
N GLU A 70 -2.68 -7.89 6.24
CA GLU A 70 -2.23 -8.45 7.52
C GLU A 70 -0.94 -9.28 7.34
N ALA A 71 -0.88 -10.12 6.30
CA ALA A 71 0.32 -10.90 5.99
C ALA A 71 1.52 -10.01 5.62
N VAL A 72 1.29 -8.95 4.84
CA VAL A 72 2.33 -7.97 4.49
C VAL A 72 2.83 -7.25 5.74
N LEU A 73 1.94 -6.75 6.60
CA LEU A 73 2.35 -6.04 7.83
C LEU A 73 3.10 -6.91 8.82
N ALA A 74 2.83 -8.22 8.86
CA ALA A 74 3.57 -9.15 9.70
C ALA A 74 4.98 -9.47 9.14
N TRP A 75 5.16 -9.30 7.83
CA TRP A 75 6.43 -9.47 7.13
C TRP A 75 7.34 -8.23 7.20
N LEU A 76 6.74 -7.03 7.19
CA LEU A 76 7.43 -5.74 7.36
C LEU A 76 7.97 -5.52 8.78
#